data_AF-A0A840UH97-F1
#
_entry.id   AF-A0A840UH97-F1
#
_cell.length_a   1.000
_cell.length_b   1.000
_cell.length_c   1.000
_cell.angle_alpha   90.00
_cell.angle_beta   90.00
_cell.angle_gamma   90.00
#
_symmetry.space_group_name_H-M   'P 1'
#
loop_
_entity.id
_entity.type
_entity.pdbx_description
1 polymer ?
#
loop_
_entity_poly.entity_id
_entity_poly.type
_entity_poly.pdbx_seq_one_letter_code
_entity_poly.pdbx_strand_id
1 'polypeptide(L)' 'MALKLIGLLLGTDFLSFLFGLVIFVPSISYATRRLHDVGKSGWWQLILIVPVIGLIVLVVFLAQDSEKGENAYGVSPKYP' A
#
# COMPACT_ATOMS: atom_id res chain seq x y z
N MET A 1 -5.06 21.29 21.85
CA MET A 1 -6.05 20.65 22.76
C MET A 1 -7.48 21.01 22.37
N ALA A 2 -7.84 22.29 22.25
CA ALA A 2 -9.19 22.74 21.86
C ALA A 2 -9.68 22.17 20.52
N LEU A 3 -8.84 22.12 19.48
CA LEU A 3 -9.21 21.60 18.16
C LEU A 3 -9.67 20.12 18.20
N LYS A 4 -9.00 19.27 18.99
CA LYS A 4 -9.39 17.87 19.17
C LYS A 4 -10.70 17.71 19.94
N LEU A 5 -10.98 18.60 20.90
CA LEU A 5 -12.24 18.59 21.62
C LEU A 5 -13.42 19.00 20.73
N ILE A 6 -13.20 19.99 19.85
CA ILE A 6 -14.18 20.40 18.83
C ILE A 6 -14.39 19.26 17.83
N GLY A 7 -13.31 18.61 17.37
CA GLY A 7 -13.38 17.49 16.43
C GLY A 7 -14.19 16.30 16.94
N LEU A 8 -14.05 15.99 18.24
CA LEU A 8 -14.81 14.96 18.94
C LEU A 8 -16.29 15.36 19.09
N LEU A 9 -16.57 16.60 19.51
CA LEU A 9 -17.94 17.08 19.73
C LEU A 9 -18.75 17.15 18.43
N LEU A 10 -18.09 17.49 17.32
CA LEU A 10 -18.71 17.54 15.99
C LEU A 10 -18.73 16.17 15.27
N GLY A 11 -18.20 15.10 15.89
CA GLY A 11 -18.11 13.76 15.30
C GLY A 11 -17.15 13.65 14.11
N THR A 12 -16.47 14.73 13.74
CA THR A 12 -15.56 14.79 12.59
C THR A 12 -14.34 13.89 12.77
N ASP A 13 -13.84 13.72 13.99
CA ASP A 13 -12.69 12.83 14.26
C ASP A 13 -13.01 11.36 13.93
N PHE A 14 -14.21 10.90 14.30
CA PHE A 14 -14.65 9.55 14.00
C PHE A 14 -14.86 9.34 12.49
N LEU A 15 -15.47 10.32 11.82
CA LEU A 15 -15.67 10.26 10.38
C LEU A 15 -14.33 10.28 9.61
N SER A 16 -13.38 11.11 10.02
CA SER A 16 -12.03 11.15 9.45
C SER A 16 -11.29 9.83 9.65
N PHE A 17 -11.43 9.18 10.82
CA PHE A 17 -10.86 7.86 11.06
C PHE A 17 -11.43 6.80 10.11
N LEU A 18 -12.77 6.73 9.97
CA LEU A 18 -13.42 5.80 9.05
C LEU A 18 -12.99 6.04 7.60
N PHE A 19 -12.97 7.30 7.17
CA PHE A 19 -12.50 7.67 5.85
C PHE A 19 -11.04 7.25 5.62
N GLY A 20 -10.19 7.44 6.63
CA GLY A 20 -8.81 6.96 6.63
C GLY A 20 -8.72 5.44 6.40
N LEU A 21 -9.53 4.65 7.11
CA LEU A 21 -9.56 3.19 6.92
C LEU A 21 -10.03 2.77 5.52
N VAL A 22 -11.07 3.43 5.01
CA VAL A 22 -11.63 3.17 3.67
C VAL A 22 -10.60 3.40 2.58
N ILE A 23 -9.69 4.35 2.74
CA ILE A 23 -8.58 4.59 1.80
C ILE A 23 -7.39 3.66 2.08
N PHE A 24 -7.07 3.44 3.36
CA PHE A 24 -5.90 2.71 3.79
C PHE A 24 -5.95 1.23 3.36
N VAL A 25 -7.07 0.55 3.56
CA VAL A 25 -7.19 -0.88 3.25
C VAL A 25 -7.01 -1.17 1.74
N PRO A 26 -7.68 -0.45 0.82
CA PRO A 26 -7.43 -0.60 -0.61
C PRO A 26 -6.01 -0.22 -1.03
N SER A 27 -5.39 0.78 -0.38
CA SER A 27 -4.01 1.20 -0.71
C SER A 27 -3.00 0.07 -0.49
N ILE A 28 -3.07 -0.62 0.65
CA ILE A 28 -2.23 -1.81 0.94
C ILE A 28 -2.56 -2.93 -0.05
N SER A 29 -3.85 -3.15 -0.32
CA SER A 29 -4.29 -4.22 -1.22
C SER A 29 -3.77 -4.04 -2.65
N TYR A 30 -3.80 -2.81 -3.18
CA TYR A 30 -3.27 -2.50 -4.51
C TYR A 30 -1.74 -2.65 -4.56
N ALA A 31 -1.02 -2.12 -3.57
CA ALA A 31 0.43 -2.25 -3.49
C ALA A 31 0.88 -3.72 -3.36
N THR A 32 0.13 -4.56 -2.63
CA THR A 32 0.39 -6.00 -2.54
C THR A 32 0.22 -6.69 -3.88
N ARG A 33 -0.84 -6.37 -4.64
CA ARG A 33 -1.03 -6.90 -6.00
C ARG A 33 0.13 -6.49 -6.92
N ARG A 34 0.54 -5.22 -6.89
CA ARG A 34 1.69 -4.75 -7.69
C ARG A 34 3.00 -5.41 -7.31
N LEU A 35 3.23 -5.71 -6.02
CA LEU A 35 4.39 -6.47 -5.59
C LEU A 35 4.35 -7.93 -6.09
N HIS A 36 3.18 -8.57 -6.03
CA HIS A 36 3.00 -9.92 -6.57
C HIS A 36 3.24 -9.98 -8.08
N ASP A 37 2.80 -8.96 -8.81
CA ASP A 37 3.04 -8.85 -10.26
C ASP A 37 4.53 -8.84 -10.62
N VAL A 38 5.41 -8.39 -9.71
CA VAL A 38 6.88 -8.37 -9.88
C VAL A 38 7.60 -9.47 -9.07
N GLY A 39 6.86 -10.49 -8.63
CA GLY A 39 7.42 -11.65 -7.92
C GLY A 39 7.86 -11.38 -6.48
N LYS A 40 7.40 -10.30 -5.85
CA LYS A 40 7.73 -9.92 -4.47
C LYS A 40 6.52 -10.13 -3.56
N SER A 41 6.76 -10.55 -2.32
CA SER A 41 5.68 -10.66 -1.33
C SER A 41 5.12 -9.30 -0.91
N GLY A 42 3.82 -9.23 -0.60
CA GLY A 42 3.20 -8.00 -0.08
C GLY A 42 3.87 -7.44 1.19
N TRP A 43 4.53 -8.30 1.96
CA TRP A 43 5.28 -7.91 3.16
C TRP A 43 6.43 -6.93 2.89
N TRP A 44 6.89 -6.81 1.64
CA TRP A 44 7.89 -5.80 1.27
C TRP A 44 7.44 -4.37 1.55
N GLN A 45 6.14 -4.09 1.69
CA GLN A 45 5.66 -2.77 2.11
C GLN A 45 6.18 -2.34 3.50
N LEU A 46 6.49 -3.30 4.39
CA LEU A 46 7.04 -3.00 5.71
C LEU A 46 8.43 -2.38 5.67
N ILE A 47 9.13 -2.43 4.52
CA ILE A 47 10.42 -1.76 4.35
C ILE A 47 10.31 -0.24 4.54
N LEU A 48 9.10 0.34 4.41
CA LEU A 48 8.84 1.76 4.71
C LEU A 48 9.17 2.17 6.15
N ILE A 49 9.33 1.21 7.07
CA ILE A 49 9.84 1.47 8.43
C ILE A 49 11.28 2.00 8.38
N VAL A 50 12.06 1.62 7.36
CA VAL A 50 13.40 2.16 7.10
C VAL A 50 13.25 3.43 6.26
N PRO A 51 13.52 4.63 6.81
CA PRO A 51 13.30 5.87 6.10
C PRO A 51 14.26 6.01 4.91
N VAL A 52 13.82 6.76 3.89
CA VAL A 52 14.56 7.05 2.65
C VAL A 52 14.88 5.81 1.81
N ILE A 53 15.72 4.91 2.29
CA ILE A 53 16.15 3.70 1.57
C ILE A 53 14.95 2.77 1.33
N GLY A 54 14.13 2.53 2.36
CA GLY A 54 12.95 1.69 2.20
C GLY A 54 11.95 2.27 1.20
N LEU A 55 11.74 3.59 1.23
CA LEU A 55 10.91 4.28 0.25
C LEU A 55 11.47 4.10 -1.18
N ILE A 56 12.77 4.33 -1.39
CA ILE A 56 13.41 4.19 -2.69
C ILE A 56 13.25 2.76 -3.22
N VAL A 57 13.57 1.76 -2.39
CA VAL A 57 13.45 0.34 -2.77
C VAL A 57 12.01 -0.02 -3.14
N LEU A 58 11.03 0.41 -2.34
CA LEU A 58 9.62 0.12 -2.61
C LEU A 58 9.14 0.81 -3.89
N VAL A 59 9.54 2.07 -4.14
CA VAL A 59 9.23 2.78 -5.38
C VAL A 59 9.82 2.06 -6.59
N VAL A 60 11.07 1.58 -6.48
CA VAL A 60 11.72 0.80 -7.54
C VAL A 60 10.96 -0.51 -7.80
N PHE A 61 10.46 -1.21 -6.78
CA PHE A 61 9.63 -2.40 -6.98
C PHE A 61 8.28 -2.09 -7.62
N LEU A 62 7.61 -1.02 -7.19
CA LEU A 62 6.28 -0.67 -7.71
C LEU A 62 6.33 -0.12 -9.14
N ALA A 63 7.45 0.48 -9.54
CA ALA A 63 7.69 1.01 -10.89
C ALA A 63 8.22 -0.05 -11.88
N GLN A 64 8.61 -1.24 -11.40
CA GLN A 64 9.06 -2.32 -12.27
C GLN A 64 7.93 -2.90 -13.11
N ASP A 65 8.31 -3.40 -14.28
CA ASP A 65 7.39 -4.13 -15.13
C ASP A 65 7.07 -5.50 -14.52
N SER A 66 5.88 -6.03 -14.82
CA SER A 66 5.46 -7.34 -14.32
C SER A 66 6.44 -8.43 -14.77
N GLU A 67 6.66 -9.42 -13.91
CA GLU A 67 7.48 -10.58 -14.21
C GLU A 67 6.92 -11.33 -15.43
N LYS A 68 7.80 -11.82 -16.30
CA LYS A 68 7.42 -12.56 -17.50
C LYS A 68 7.23 -14.03 -17.15
N GLY A 69 6.14 -14.63 -17.63
CA GLY A 69 5.82 -16.04 -17.38
C GLY A 69 5.06 -16.24 -16.06
N GLU A 70 5.27 -17.40 -15.44
CA GLU A 70 4.64 -17.81 -14.18
C GLU A 70 5.57 -17.53 -13.00
N ASN A 71 5.03 -16.87 -11.97
CA ASN A 71 5.71 -16.72 -10.68
C ASN A 71 4.87 -17.35 -9.56
N ALA A 72 5.33 -17.23 -8.31
CA ALA A 72 4.67 -17.82 -7.14
C ALA A 72 3.23 -17.29 -6.90
N TYR A 73 2.81 -16.24 -7.60
CA TYR A 73 1.50 -15.60 -7.51
C TYR A 73 0.63 -15.83 -8.75
N GLY A 74 1.12 -16.60 -9.73
CA GLY A 74 0.41 -17.00 -10.94
C GLY A 74 1.02 -16.46 -12.24
N VAL A 75 0.31 -16.66 -13.33
CA VAL A 75 0.72 -16.21 -14.67
C VAL A 75 0.40 -14.74 -14.85
N SER A 76 1.37 -13.98 -15.35
CA SER A 76 1.18 -12.57 -15.66
C SER A 76 0.15 -12.38 -16.78
N PRO A 77 -0.94 -11.61 -16.56
CA PRO A 77 -1.93 -11.34 -17.61
C PRO A 77 -1.38 -10.45 -18.73
N LYS A 78 -0.22 -9.81 -18.52
CA LYS A 78 0.44 -8.94 -19.50
C LYS A 78 1.18 -9.73 -20.58
N TYR A 79 1.68 -10.92 -20.26
CA TYR A 79 2.51 -11.72 -21.15
C TYR A 79 1.89 -13.13 -21.30
N PRO A 80 1.41 -13.51 -22.49
CA PRO A 80 0.92 -14.86 -22.75
C PRO A 80 2.05 -15.90 -22.74
#